data_AF-A0A3C1YRS6-F1
#
_entry.id   AF-A0A3C1YRS6-F1
#
_cell.length_a   1.000
_cell.length_b   1.000
_cell.length_c   1.000
_cell.angle_alpha   90.00
_cell.angle_beta   90.00
_cell.angle_gamma   90.00
#
_symmetry.space_group_name_H-M   'P 1'
#
loop_
_entity.id
_entity.type
_entity.pdbx_description
1 polymer ?
#
loop_
_entity_poly.entity_id
_entity_poly.type
_entity_poly.pdbx_seq_one_letter_code
_entity_poly.pdbx_strand_id
1 'polypeptide(L)'
;MKQFFTFLFIVTTLTLASTIREGTMQARSDGSNVTIQWGTADETNIKEFEVLRRDGNVGEFISIAVVSKKGSNSFYEYIDKSAFKTTGTIYQYRVKVLLQNSDAEYFPKDGPLTVSHNVSSVKRTWGSLKAMFR
;
A
#
# COMPACT_ATOMS: atom_id res chain seq x y z
N MET A 1 62.86 5.87 -1.93
CA MET A 1 61.67 6.75 -2.00
C MET A 1 60.48 5.89 -2.39
N LYS A 2 59.57 5.57 -1.45
CA LYS A 2 58.42 4.69 -1.69
C LYS A 2 57.22 5.59 -2.04
N GLN A 3 56.84 5.62 -3.31
CA GLN A 3 55.63 6.30 -3.78
C GLN A 3 54.42 5.47 -3.32
N PHE A 4 53.58 6.03 -2.44
CA PHE A 4 52.35 5.38 -1.97
C PHE A 4 51.24 5.69 -3.00
N PHE A 5 50.82 4.68 -3.76
CA PHE A 5 49.77 4.82 -4.77
C PHE A 5 48.41 4.65 -4.07
N THR A 6 47.73 5.75 -3.78
CA THR A 6 46.39 5.70 -3.15
C THR A 6 45.35 5.41 -4.22
N PHE A 7 44.75 4.22 -4.18
CA PHE A 7 43.66 3.83 -5.07
C PHE A 7 42.33 4.35 -4.50
N LEU A 8 41.72 5.33 -5.16
CA LEU A 8 40.40 5.86 -4.79
C LEU A 8 39.30 4.97 -5.39
N PHE A 9 38.58 4.22 -4.55
CA PHE A 9 37.46 3.39 -4.98
C PHE A 9 36.16 4.21 -4.91
N ILE A 10 35.63 4.63 -6.07
CA ILE A 10 34.33 5.31 -6.15
C ILE A 10 33.24 4.24 -6.21
N VAL A 11 32.44 4.12 -5.15
CA VAL A 11 31.23 3.31 -5.15
C VAL A 11 30.10 4.15 -5.74
N THR A 12 29.76 3.91 -7.01
CA THR A 12 28.57 4.50 -7.63
C THR A 12 27.35 3.70 -7.18
N THR A 13 26.47 4.30 -6.39
CA THR A 13 25.17 3.70 -6.06
C THR A 13 24.24 3.83 -7.24
N LEU A 14 23.80 2.73 -7.85
CA LEU A 14 22.67 2.75 -8.78
C LEU A 14 21.40 3.05 -7.98
N THR A 15 20.85 4.23 -8.15
CA THR A 15 19.51 4.56 -7.64
C THR A 15 18.48 3.98 -8.59
N LEU A 16 17.80 2.91 -8.19
CA LEU A 16 16.58 2.48 -8.88
C LEU A 16 15.53 3.59 -8.66
N ALA A 17 15.00 4.14 -9.76
CA ALA A 17 13.89 5.08 -9.66
C ALA A 17 12.71 4.38 -8.98
N SER A 18 12.10 5.03 -7.98
CA SER A 18 10.94 4.47 -7.29
C SER A 18 9.73 4.52 -8.23
N THR A 19 9.05 3.38 -8.45
CA THR A 19 7.82 3.35 -9.27
C THR A 19 6.74 4.21 -8.66
N ILE A 20 6.58 4.18 -7.35
CA ILE A 20 5.64 5.04 -6.63
C ILE A 20 6.36 6.33 -6.25
N ARG A 21 5.72 7.46 -6.53
CA ARG A 21 6.22 8.80 -6.20
C ARG A 21 6.18 8.99 -4.69
N GLU A 22 7.31 9.32 -4.10
CA GLU A 22 7.40 9.62 -2.66
C GLU A 22 6.37 10.68 -2.26
N GLY A 23 5.67 10.45 -1.15
CA GLY A 23 4.67 11.36 -0.59
C GLY A 23 3.30 11.32 -1.28
N THR A 24 3.08 10.47 -2.28
CA THR A 24 1.76 10.34 -2.92
C THR A 24 0.87 9.27 -2.30
N MET A 25 1.45 8.38 -1.50
CA MET A 25 0.72 7.32 -0.83
C MET A 25 -0.13 7.89 0.31
N GLN A 26 -1.42 7.60 0.29
CA GLN A 26 -2.36 8.05 1.31
C GLN A 26 -3.48 7.04 1.52
N ALA A 27 -3.93 6.90 2.76
CA ALA A 27 -5.05 6.05 3.12
C ALA A 27 -5.99 6.82 4.05
N ARG A 28 -7.29 6.81 3.72
CA ARG A 28 -8.31 7.58 4.46
C ARG A 28 -9.56 6.74 4.70
N SER A 29 -10.11 6.85 5.89
CA SER A 29 -11.39 6.24 6.25
C SER A 29 -12.54 7.22 6.02
N ASP A 30 -13.61 6.79 5.37
CA ASP A 30 -14.88 7.54 5.26
C ASP A 30 -15.92 7.11 6.33
N GLY A 31 -15.52 6.23 7.26
CA GLY A 31 -16.39 5.65 8.29
C GLY A 31 -17.21 4.45 7.83
N SER A 32 -17.05 4.01 6.58
CA SER A 32 -17.62 2.77 6.02
C SER A 32 -16.59 1.94 5.28
N ASN A 33 -15.72 2.60 4.52
CA ASN A 33 -14.65 2.02 3.75
C ASN A 33 -13.33 2.73 4.09
N VAL A 34 -12.24 2.12 3.66
CA VAL A 34 -10.93 2.78 3.63
C VAL A 34 -10.49 2.90 2.18
N THR A 35 -10.16 4.12 1.76
CA THR A 35 -9.66 4.42 0.42
C THR A 35 -8.14 4.58 0.47
N ILE A 36 -7.43 3.82 -0.36
CA ILE A 36 -5.98 3.85 -0.52
C ILE A 36 -5.67 4.43 -1.90
N GLN A 37 -4.77 5.40 -1.95
CA GLN A 37 -4.37 6.09 -3.17
C GLN A 37 -2.85 6.20 -3.25
N TRP A 38 -2.32 6.14 -4.46
CA TRP A 38 -0.91 6.33 -4.76
C TRP A 38 -0.72 6.82 -6.19
N GLY A 39 0.35 7.57 -6.43
CA GLY A 39 0.77 8.02 -7.74
C GLY A 39 2.05 7.32 -8.19
N THR A 40 2.15 6.99 -9.47
CA THR A 40 3.35 6.35 -10.03
C THR A 40 4.17 7.33 -10.85
N ALA A 41 5.49 7.13 -10.90
CA ALA A 41 6.42 7.83 -11.75
C ALA A 41 6.67 7.01 -13.02
N ASP A 42 7.20 5.79 -12.85
CA ASP A 42 7.55 4.89 -13.95
C ASP A 42 7.06 3.46 -13.70
N GLU A 43 6.32 2.93 -14.68
CA GLU A 43 5.75 1.57 -14.67
C GLU A 43 6.35 0.64 -15.73
N THR A 44 7.48 1.02 -16.35
CA THR A 44 8.07 0.30 -17.50
C THR A 44 8.31 -1.21 -17.23
N ASN A 45 8.75 -1.57 -16.02
CA ASN A 45 9.00 -2.97 -15.63
C ASN A 45 8.00 -3.51 -14.59
N ILE A 46 6.80 -2.94 -14.52
CA ILE A 46 5.81 -3.34 -13.51
C ILE A 46 4.82 -4.33 -14.09
N LYS A 47 4.50 -5.38 -13.33
CA LYS A 47 3.42 -6.31 -13.64
C LYS A 47 2.11 -5.78 -13.07
N GLU A 48 2.07 -5.61 -11.76
CA GLU A 48 0.88 -5.26 -10.99
C GLU A 48 1.25 -4.71 -9.61
N PHE A 49 0.26 -4.11 -8.97
CA PHE A 49 0.32 -3.65 -7.59
C PHE A 49 -0.53 -4.56 -6.72
N GLU A 50 -0.03 -4.94 -5.56
CA GLU A 50 -0.80 -5.69 -4.57
C GLU A 50 -1.06 -4.79 -3.36
N VAL A 51 -2.32 -4.62 -2.99
CA VAL A 51 -2.72 -3.90 -1.78
C VAL A 51 -2.80 -4.91 -0.65
N LEU A 52 -2.01 -4.67 0.40
CA LEU A 52 -2.01 -5.49 1.59
C LEU A 52 -2.54 -4.71 2.79
N ARG A 53 -3.24 -5.42 3.67
CA ARG A 53 -3.77 -4.90 4.93
C ARG A 53 -3.33 -5.78 6.08
N ARG A 54 -3.14 -5.17 7.25
CA ARG A 54 -3.20 -5.86 8.54
C ARG A 54 -4.07 -5.08 9.53
N ASP A 55 -4.55 -5.80 10.53
CA ASP A 55 -5.39 -5.24 11.58
C ASP A 55 -4.50 -4.88 12.78
N GLY A 56 -4.54 -3.61 13.20
CA GLY A 56 -3.67 -3.08 14.25
C GLY A 56 -2.20 -2.97 13.82
N ASN A 57 -1.31 -3.07 14.81
CA ASN A 57 0.14 -2.85 14.64
C ASN A 57 0.96 -4.16 14.69
N VAL A 58 0.31 -5.30 14.94
CA VAL A 58 0.94 -6.61 15.15
C VAL A 58 0.31 -7.62 14.20
N GLY A 59 1.11 -8.55 13.69
CA GLY A 59 0.65 -9.60 12.77
C GLY A 59 1.01 -9.34 11.31
N GLU A 60 0.62 -10.31 10.49
CA GLU A 60 0.96 -10.41 9.08
C GLU A 60 0.09 -9.52 8.19
N PHE A 61 0.70 -9.02 7.12
CA PHE A 61 -0.03 -8.33 6.06
C PHE A 61 -0.63 -9.36 5.10
N ILE A 62 -1.94 -9.32 4.95
CA ILE A 62 -2.67 -10.14 3.99
C ILE A 62 -2.97 -9.36 2.72
N SER A 63 -2.89 -10.03 1.58
CA SER A 63 -3.33 -9.45 0.31
C SER A 63 -4.85 -9.30 0.28
N ILE A 64 -5.33 -8.12 -0.08
CA ILE A 64 -6.76 -7.83 -0.20
C ILE A 64 -7.17 -7.42 -1.61
N ALA A 65 -6.21 -7.04 -2.46
CA ALA A 65 -6.46 -6.76 -3.86
C ALA A 65 -5.19 -6.80 -4.71
N VAL A 66 -5.38 -7.13 -5.98
CA VAL A 66 -4.40 -6.96 -7.05
C VAL A 66 -4.94 -5.91 -8.01
N VAL A 67 -4.09 -4.96 -8.40
CA VAL A 67 -4.40 -3.82 -9.25
C VAL A 67 -3.45 -3.82 -10.44
N SER A 68 -3.98 -4.01 -11.64
CA SER A 68 -3.19 -3.96 -12.87
C SER A 68 -2.58 -2.58 -13.10
N LYS A 69 -1.40 -2.55 -13.72
CA LYS A 69 -0.77 -1.31 -14.17
C LYS A 69 -1.63 -0.57 -15.21
N LYS A 70 -1.57 0.75 -15.20
CA LYS A 70 -2.22 1.67 -16.14
C LYS A 70 -1.20 2.34 -17.07
N GLY A 71 0.07 2.42 -16.66
CA GLY A 71 1.14 3.12 -17.34
C GLY A 71 1.78 4.20 -16.45
N SER A 72 2.99 4.62 -16.82
CA SER A 72 3.76 5.63 -16.09
C SER A 72 2.97 6.93 -15.87
N ASN A 73 3.23 7.62 -14.76
CA ASN A 73 2.54 8.85 -14.36
C ASN A 73 1.03 8.69 -14.03
N SER A 74 0.60 7.50 -13.63
CA SER A 74 -0.80 7.23 -13.30
C SER A 74 -1.14 7.50 -11.84
N PHE A 75 -2.43 7.74 -11.58
CA PHE A 75 -2.98 7.78 -10.23
C PHE A 75 -3.92 6.60 -10.00
N TYR A 76 -3.78 5.99 -8.83
CA TYR A 76 -4.53 4.80 -8.44
C TYR A 76 -5.38 5.08 -7.21
N GLU A 77 -6.48 4.35 -7.16
CA GLU A 77 -7.39 4.32 -6.04
C GLU A 77 -7.89 2.90 -5.86
N TYR A 78 -7.89 2.44 -4.62
CA TYR A 78 -8.51 1.20 -4.20
C TYR A 78 -9.38 1.45 -2.96
N ILE A 79 -10.61 0.93 -2.98
CA ILE A 79 -11.57 1.08 -1.88
C ILE A 79 -11.74 -0.26 -1.18
N ASP A 80 -11.21 -0.37 0.04
CA ASP A 80 -11.42 -1.51 0.92
C ASP A 80 -12.82 -1.44 1.54
N LYS A 81 -13.76 -2.13 0.90
CA LYS A 81 -15.13 -2.33 1.38
C LYS A 81 -15.24 -3.41 2.45
N SER A 82 -14.17 -4.12 2.80
CA SER A 82 -14.20 -5.16 3.83
C SER A 82 -13.83 -4.65 5.22
N ALA A 83 -13.28 -3.43 5.30
CA ALA A 83 -12.92 -2.77 6.56
C ALA A 83 -14.10 -2.67 7.55
N PHE A 84 -15.34 -2.48 7.08
CA PHE A 84 -16.51 -2.41 7.98
C PHE A 84 -16.86 -3.75 8.65
N LYS A 85 -16.53 -4.88 8.01
CA LYS A 85 -16.88 -6.23 8.47
C LYS A 85 -15.95 -6.73 9.56
N THR A 86 -14.80 -6.08 9.71
CA THR A 86 -13.73 -6.51 10.60
C THR A 86 -13.83 -5.74 11.92
N THR A 87 -13.47 -6.38 13.03
CA THR A 87 -13.55 -5.77 14.37
C THR A 87 -12.43 -4.76 14.64
N GLY A 88 -11.47 -4.63 13.72
CA GLY A 88 -10.36 -3.69 13.83
C GLY A 88 -10.83 -2.23 13.83
N THR A 89 -10.25 -1.44 14.73
CA THR A 89 -10.41 0.02 14.81
C THR A 89 -9.23 0.77 14.20
N ILE A 90 -8.11 0.08 14.02
CA ILE A 90 -6.89 0.58 13.40
C ILE A 90 -6.47 -0.44 12.34
N TYR A 91 -6.14 0.05 11.15
CA TYR A 91 -5.61 -0.75 10.06
C TYR A 91 -4.28 -0.18 9.61
N GLN A 92 -3.42 -1.05 9.08
CA GLN A 92 -2.25 -0.63 8.33
C GLN A 92 -2.32 -1.17 6.92
N TYR A 93 -2.06 -0.29 5.96
CA TYR A 93 -2.07 -0.60 4.53
C TYR A 93 -0.69 -0.42 3.94
N ARG A 94 -0.30 -1.29 3.03
CA ARG A 94 0.89 -1.10 2.19
C ARG A 94 0.59 -1.53 0.76
N VAL A 95 1.32 -0.96 -0.18
CA VAL A 95 1.28 -1.37 -1.58
C VAL A 95 2.58 -2.10 -1.88
N LYS A 96 2.49 -3.30 -2.44
CA LYS A 96 3.63 -4.06 -2.95
C LYS A 96 3.66 -3.95 -4.45
N VAL A 97 4.84 -3.80 -5.02
CA VAL A 97 5.05 -3.70 -6.46
C VAL A 97 5.67 -5.00 -6.96
N LEU A 98 5.04 -5.64 -7.95
CA LEU A 98 5.56 -6.84 -8.59
C LEU A 98 6.16 -6.47 -9.96
N LEU A 99 7.35 -6.99 -10.25
CA LEU A 99 8.03 -6.74 -11.52
C LEU A 99 7.57 -7.72 -12.62
N GLN A 100 7.65 -7.32 -13.89
CA GLN A 100 7.15 -8.12 -15.01
C GLN A 100 8.08 -9.27 -15.41
N ASN A 101 9.39 -9.04 -15.37
CA ASN A 101 10.40 -9.99 -15.87
C ASN A 101 11.12 -10.76 -14.75
N SER A 102 10.63 -10.66 -13.52
CA SER A 102 11.17 -11.40 -12.38
C SER A 102 10.07 -11.56 -11.33
N ASP A 103 10.19 -12.60 -10.50
CA ASP A 103 9.39 -12.73 -9.27
C ASP A 103 9.87 -11.76 -8.17
N ALA A 104 10.64 -10.74 -8.54
CA ALA A 104 11.11 -9.74 -7.60
C ALA A 104 9.96 -8.78 -7.27
N GLU A 105 9.88 -8.49 -5.99
CA GLU A 105 8.90 -7.60 -5.40
C GLU A 105 9.60 -6.60 -4.47
N TYR A 106 9.00 -5.42 -4.32
CA TYR A 106 9.49 -4.44 -3.36
C TYR A 106 8.36 -3.58 -2.78
N PHE A 107 8.68 -2.92 -1.68
CA PHE A 107 7.77 -1.99 -1.01
C PHE A 107 8.25 -0.55 -1.21
N PRO A 108 7.34 0.39 -1.52
CA PRO A 108 7.65 1.81 -1.51
C PRO A 108 8.10 2.27 -0.11
N LYS A 109 8.90 3.32 -0.11
CA LYS A 109 9.49 3.91 1.10
C LYS A 109 8.48 4.57 2.02
N ASP A 110 7.32 4.99 1.50
CA ASP A 110 6.26 5.68 2.25
C ASP A 110 5.63 4.82 3.38
N GLY A 111 6.08 3.57 3.52
CA GLY A 111 5.84 2.73 4.69
C GLY A 111 4.38 2.30 4.83
N PRO A 112 4.05 1.49 5.85
CA PRO A 112 2.67 1.13 6.07
C PRO A 112 1.87 2.36 6.53
N LEU A 113 0.83 2.69 5.77
CA LEU A 113 -0.11 3.77 6.06
C LEU A 113 -1.05 3.33 7.17
N THR A 114 -1.00 4.01 8.32
CA THR A 114 -1.88 3.72 9.46
C THR A 114 -3.18 4.52 9.37
N VAL A 115 -4.31 3.83 9.51
CA VAL A 115 -5.65 4.43 9.42
C VAL A 115 -6.47 4.03 10.64
N SER A 116 -7.02 5.03 11.34
CA SER A 116 -8.08 4.80 12.33
C SER A 116 -9.43 4.71 11.60
N HIS A 117 -10.14 3.61 11.79
CA HIS A 117 -11.43 3.33 11.15
C HIS A 117 -12.49 3.01 12.23
N ASN A 118 -13.19 4.05 12.68
CA ASN A 118 -14.31 3.90 13.61
C ASN A 118 -15.63 3.93 12.83
N VAL A 119 -16.28 2.77 12.70
CA VAL A 119 -17.65 2.69 12.18
C VAL A 119 -18.63 2.84 13.34
N SER A 120 -19.67 3.67 13.18
CA SER A 120 -20.66 3.86 14.24
C SER A 120 -21.42 2.56 14.51
N SER A 121 -21.59 2.22 15.80
CA SER A 121 -22.29 1.00 16.26
C SER A 121 -23.74 0.93 15.77
N VAL A 122 -24.39 2.08 15.66
CA VAL A 122 -25.77 2.24 15.15
C VAL A 122 -25.88 1.71 13.71
N LYS A 123 -24.91 1.99 12.84
CA LYS A 123 -24.94 1.50 11.45
C LYS A 123 -24.76 -0.02 11.35
N ARG A 124 -24.07 -0.65 12.31
CA ARG A 124 -23.91 -2.11 12.38
C ARG A 124 -25.19 -2.84 12.80
N THR A 125 -26.01 -2.24 13.67
CA THR A 125 -27.23 -2.88 14.23
C THR A 125 -28.49 -2.63 13.42
N TRP A 126 -28.56 -1.57 12.61
CA TRP A 126 -29.74 -1.29 11.77
C TRP A 126 -30.04 -2.42 10.76
N GLY A 127 -29.00 -3.06 10.21
CA GLY A 127 -29.17 -4.17 9.27
C GLY A 127 -29.76 -5.42 9.93
N SER A 128 -29.35 -5.74 11.16
CA SER A 128 -29.86 -6.89 11.90
C SER A 128 -31.25 -6.64 12.47
N LEU A 129 -31.54 -5.42 12.94
CA LEU A 129 -32.85 -5.09 13.48
C LEU A 129 -33.95 -5.12 12.40
N LYS A 130 -33.64 -4.63 11.20
CA LYS A 130 -34.56 -4.69 10.05
C LYS A 130 -34.86 -6.14 9.62
N ALA A 131 -33.95 -7.08 9.93
CA ALA A 131 -34.14 -8.49 9.61
C ALA A 131 -35.09 -9.22 10.56
N MET A 132 -35.36 -8.68 11.75
CA MET A 132 -36.15 -9.31 12.81
C MET A 132 -37.63 -8.92 12.81
N PHE A 133 -38.01 -7.90 12.03
CA PHE A 133 -39.39 -7.42 11.91
C PHE A 133 -40.04 -7.81 10.57
N ARG A 134 -39.66 -8.97 10.04
CA ARG A 134 -40.22 -9.57 8.82
C ARG A 134 -40.63 -11.01 9.10
#